data_AF-A0A927JJT0-F1
#
_entry.id   AF-A0A927JJT0-F1
#
_cell.length_a   1.000
_cell.length_b   1.000
_cell.length_c   1.000
_cell.angle_alpha   90.00
_cell.angle_beta   90.00
_cell.angle_gamma   90.00
#
_symmetry.space_group_name_H-M   'P 1'
#
loop_
_entity.id
_entity.type
_entity.pdbx_description
1 polymer ?
#
loop_
_entity_poly.entity_id
_entity_poly.type
_entity_poly.pdbx_seq_one_letter_code
_entity_poly.pdbx_strand_id
1 'polypeptide(L)' 'MQPMSPSDRRRALAAMIAESLSLADALGLGMVSLSLNGALEDLTGHGMPPQGYEATAH' A
#
# COMPACT_ATOMS: atom_id res chain seq x y z
N MET A 1 -16.28 1.34 -22.65
CA MET A 1 -15.04 1.09 -21.87
C MET A 1 -15.23 -0.23 -21.14
N GLN A 2 -14.35 -1.22 -21.36
CA GLN A 2 -14.43 -2.51 -20.66
C GLN A 2 -14.11 -2.31 -19.17
N PRO A 3 -14.85 -2.93 -18.24
CA PRO A 3 -14.51 -2.85 -16.82
C PRO A 3 -13.16 -3.52 -16.60
N MET A 4 -12.19 -2.75 -16.09
CA MET A 4 -10.87 -3.28 -15.71
C MET A 4 -11.01 -4.43 -14.71
N SER A 5 -10.19 -5.47 -14.87
CA SER A 5 -10.14 -6.57 -13.92
C SER A 5 -9.71 -6.07 -12.53
N PRO A 6 -10.11 -6.74 -11.44
CA PRO A 6 -9.69 -6.36 -10.08
C PRO A 6 -8.15 -6.29 -9.91
N SER A 7 -7.41 -7.11 -10.66
CA SER A 7 -5.94 -7.10 -10.65
C SER A 7 -5.37 -5.87 -11.36
N ASP A 8 -5.95 -5.46 -12.48
CA ASP A 8 -5.53 -4.25 -13.20
C ASP A 8 -5.79 -2.98 -12.37
N ARG A 9 -6.93 -2.95 -11.66
CA ARG A 9 -7.26 -1.84 -10.74
C ARG A 9 -6.25 -1.73 -9.59
N ARG A 10 -5.87 -2.87 -8.98
CA ARG A 10 -4.83 -2.88 -7.93
C ARG A 10 -3.48 -2.41 -8.45
N ARG A 11 -3.09 -2.85 -9.65
CA ARG A 11 -1.84 -2.41 -10.29
C ARG A 11 -1.84 -0.91 -10.60
N ALA A 12 -2.95 -0.40 -11.15
CA ALA A 12 -3.10 1.03 -11.41
C ALA A 12 -3.05 1.87 -10.11
N LEU A 13 -3.68 1.38 -9.04
CA LEU A 13 -3.62 2.03 -7.73
C LEU A 13 -2.20 2.04 -7.15
N ALA A 14 -1.48 0.92 -7.21
CA ALA A 14 -0.10 0.85 -6.74
C ALA A 14 0.83 1.82 -7.50
N ALA A 15 0.64 1.95 -8.81
CA ALA A 15 1.39 2.91 -9.63
C ALA A 15 1.12 4.37 -9.21
N MET A 16 -0.15 4.74 -8.98
CA MET A 16 -0.50 6.08 -8.52
C MET A 16 0.09 6.40 -7.14
N ILE A 17 0.10 5.43 -6.22
CA ILE A 17 0.70 5.60 -4.89
C ILE A 17 2.22 5.79 -5.01
N ALA A 18 2.89 5.02 -5.87
CA ALA A 18 4.34 5.14 -6.11
C ALA A 18 4.72 6.51 -6.72
N GLU A 19 3.95 7.02 -7.67
CA GLU A 19 4.15 8.37 -8.23
C GLU A 19 3.95 9.44 -7.16
N SER A 20 2.93 9.30 -6.32
CA SER A 20 2.63 10.23 -5.22
C SER A 20 3.74 10.24 -4.15
N LEU A 21 4.36 9.08 -3.88
CA LEU A 21 5.51 8.95 -2.99
C LEU A 21 6.72 9.72 -3.51
N SER A 22 7.04 9.54 -4.80
CA SER A 22 8.14 10.26 -5.46
C SER A 22 7.96 11.78 -5.39
N LEU A 23 6.73 12.27 -5.61
CA LEU A 23 6.41 13.69 -5.48
C LEU A 23 6.51 14.19 -4.04
N ALA A 24 5.98 13.43 -3.08
CA ALA A 24 6.04 13.79 -1.67
C ALA A 24 7.48 13.89 -1.16
N ASP A 25 8.36 12.99 -1.58
CA ASP A 25 9.78 13.02 -1.26
C ASP A 25 10.48 14.25 -1.85
N ALA A 26 10.25 14.55 -3.14
CA ALA A 26 10.79 15.73 -3.81
C ALA A 26 10.37 17.06 -3.15
N LEU A 27 9.19 17.10 -2.53
CA LEU A 27 8.65 18.27 -1.83
C LEU A 27 9.01 18.30 -0.33
N GLY A 28 9.72 17.30 0.19
CA GLY A 28 10.06 17.20 1.62
C GLY A 28 8.85 16.91 2.53
N LEU A 29 7.78 16.31 2.00
CA LEU A 29 6.54 16.02 2.72
C LEU A 29 6.63 14.68 3.46
N GLY A 30 7.52 14.57 4.44
CA GLY A 30 7.84 13.31 5.12
C GLY A 30 6.63 12.55 5.71
N MET A 31 5.68 13.27 6.31
CA MET A 31 4.44 12.68 6.86
C MET A 31 3.53 12.06 5.78
N VAL A 32 3.48 12.68 4.60
CA VAL A 32 2.70 12.18 3.46
C VAL A 32 3.37 10.93 2.88
N SER A 33 4.70 10.94 2.79
CA SER A 33 5.48 9.79 2.32
C SER A 33 5.31 8.56 3.22
N LEU A 34 5.34 8.74 4.54
CA LEU A 34 5.04 7.67 5.52
C LEU A 34 3.64 7.06 5.32
N SER A 35 2.64 7.91 5.13
CA SER A 35 1.25 7.47 4.97
C SER A 35 1.02 6.70 3.66
N LEU A 36 1.65 7.15 2.56
CA LEU A 36 1.56 6.49 1.27
C LEU A 36 2.31 5.15 1.23
N ASN A 37 3.44 5.03 1.95
CA ASN A 37 4.15 3.75 2.08
C ASN A 37 3.29 2.71 2.80
N GLY A 38 2.64 3.06 3.91
CA GLY A 38 1.73 2.14 4.60
C GLY A 38 0.57 1.68 3.69
N ALA A 39 -0.02 2.60 2.91
CA ALA A 39 -1.06 2.25 1.94
C ALA A 39 -0.57 1.30 0.84
N LEU A 40 0.69 1.42 0.40
CA LEU A 40 1.30 0.54 -0.59
C LEU A 40 1.59 -0.85 -0.02
N GLU A 41 2.04 -0.92 1.24
CA GLU A 41 2.29 -2.18 1.96
C GLU A 41 1.00 -2.99 2.16
N ASP A 42 -0.09 -2.32 2.57
CA ASP A 42 -1.42 -2.94 2.70
C ASP A 42 -1.96 -3.45 1.36
N LEU A 43 -1.74 -2.68 0.29
CA LEU A 43 -2.19 -3.02 -1.06
C LEU A 43 -1.42 -4.20 -1.66
N THR A 44 -0.13 -4.32 -1.34
CA THR A 44 0.77 -5.35 -1.88
C THR A 44 0.87 -6.58 -0.98
N GLY A 45 0.40 -6.50 0.26
CA GLY A 45 0.48 -7.58 1.24
C GLY A 45 1.88 -7.80 1.82
N HIS A 46 2.81 -6.87 1.58
CA HIS A 46 4.21 -6.98 2.04
C HIS A 46 4.44 -6.51 3.49
N GLY A 47 3.41 -6.00 4.18
CA GLY A 47 3.50 -5.44 5.54
C GLY A 47 2.91 -6.28 6.67
N MET A 48 2.38 -7.48 6.42
CA MET A 48 1.83 -8.32 7.49
C MET A 48 2.94 -9.15 8.16
N PRO A 49 3.33 -8.91 9.43
CA PRO A 49 3.82 -10.02 10.22
C PRO A 49 2.73 -11.08 10.24
N PRO A 50 3.06 -12.38 10.14
CA PRO A 50 2.08 -13.44 10.28
C PRO A 50 1.40 -13.22 11.63
N GLN A 51 0.12 -12.85 11.62
CA GLN A 51 -0.68 -12.86 12.83
C GLN A 51 -0.73 -14.31 13.26
N GLY A 52 0.09 -14.61 14.28
CA GLY A 52 0.11 -15.88 14.95
C GLY A 52 -1.33 -16.23 15.27
N TYR A 53 -1.78 -17.33 14.68
CA TYR A 53 -2.97 -18.02 15.11
C TYR A 53 -2.84 -18.20 16.65
N GLU A 54 -3.80 -17.62 17.36
CA GLU A 54 -4.23 -17.93 18.72
C GLU A 54 -3.19 -18.55 19.67
N ALA A 55 -2.61 -17.73 20.55
CA ALA A 55 -2.30 -18.20 21.90
C ALA A 55 -3.60 -18.21 22.70
N THR A 56 -4.47 -19.20 22.45
CA THR A 56 -5.55 -19.57 23.37
C THR A 56 -4.91 -20.15 24.63
N ALA A 57 -4.56 -19.27 25.57
CA ALA A 57 -4.36 -19.65 26.96
C ALA A 57 -5.74 -19.62 27.65
N HIS A 58 -6.39 -20.78 27.69
CA HIS A 58 -7.52 -21.07 28.57
C HIS A 58 -7.21 -22.32 29.37
#